data_AF-A0A662IS84-F1
#
_entry.id   AF-A0A662IS84-F1
#
_cell.length_a   1.000
_cell.length_b   1.000
_cell.length_c   1.000
_cell.angle_alpha   90.00
_cell.angle_beta   90.00
_cell.angle_gamma   90.00
#
_symmetry.space_group_name_H-M   'P 1'
#
loop_
_entity.id
_entity.type
_entity.pdbx_description
1 polymer ?
#
loop_
_entity_poly.entity_id
_entity_poly.type
_entity_poly.pdbx_seq_one_letter_code
_entity_poly.pdbx_strand_id
1 'polypeptide(L)'
;MHIHSKYSAATSEKMNIRELATYAPLKGINLLGTGDVLHPQWLKELKESLEEFSNTGFYRVRGVSSEVMFVAQTEVGTVHEVDGRARRIHHVILMPSLEVAEQLIDLLKDKGDLEADGRPIFTIHPAELVELVLEVDKWNFIFPAHAWTPWWSIFGSRGGVDSLEECYADKSHEIKALETGLSSDPEMNWRVSALDRLALLSNSDSHSPYPHRLGREANVFKLEEPSYKELIKAITEKNPEKFLMTIEVDPAYGKYHWTGHRKCGVSMPPEEAVKRGGICPVCGKPLTKGVEQRVEELADRPRGFKPQRYIPFKRLLPLSEVIAACLNLRGESKLYSGRVWEMSMKLINRFGDEYSVLLKATLEELVEVVPERIAQA
;
A
#
# COMPACT_ATOMS: atom_id res chain seq x y z
N MET A 1 3.68 -5.27 1.30
CA MET A 1 4.24 -5.04 2.65
C MET A 1 3.40 -4.04 3.46
N HIS A 2 2.11 -3.90 3.18
CA HIS A 2 1.16 -3.13 3.99
C HIS A 2 -0.20 -3.81 3.85
N ILE A 3 -0.62 -4.51 4.91
CA ILE A 3 -1.93 -5.15 5.06
C ILE A 3 -2.39 -4.99 6.51
N HIS A 4 -3.65 -5.33 6.76
CA HIS A 4 -4.24 -5.36 8.11
C HIS A 4 -4.69 -6.76 8.51
N SER A 5 -4.60 -7.06 9.80
CA SER A 5 -5.16 -8.28 10.38
C SER A 5 -6.65 -8.14 10.68
N LYS A 6 -7.29 -9.24 11.06
CA LYS A 6 -8.67 -9.25 11.57
C LYS A 6 -8.92 -8.34 12.79
N TYR A 7 -7.86 -7.84 13.45
CA TYR A 7 -7.96 -6.94 14.61
C TYR A 7 -8.06 -5.45 14.25
N SER A 8 -7.85 -5.08 12.99
CA SER A 8 -8.09 -3.70 12.54
C SER A 8 -9.56 -3.44 12.24
N ALA A 9 -10.05 -2.24 12.55
CA ALA A 9 -11.41 -1.84 12.20
C ALA A 9 -11.67 -1.92 10.69
N ALA A 10 -12.89 -2.32 10.33
CA ALA A 10 -13.35 -2.50 8.95
C ALA A 10 -12.52 -3.51 8.12
N THR A 11 -11.78 -4.40 8.79
CA THR A 11 -11.06 -5.50 8.17
C THR A 11 -11.84 -6.80 8.28
N SER A 12 -11.70 -7.69 7.29
CA SER A 12 -12.35 -8.99 7.30
C SER A 12 -11.81 -9.88 8.42
N GLU A 13 -12.69 -10.60 9.12
CA GLU A 13 -12.34 -11.70 10.04
C GLU A 13 -11.47 -12.79 9.38
N LYS A 14 -11.47 -12.84 8.05
CA LYS A 14 -10.64 -13.75 7.25
C LYS A 14 -9.22 -13.24 7.02
N MET A 15 -8.85 -12.04 7.49
CA MET A 15 -7.46 -11.59 7.52
C MET A 15 -6.70 -12.30 8.64
N ASN A 16 -6.49 -13.60 8.45
CA ASN A 16 -5.70 -14.47 9.31
C ASN A 16 -4.62 -15.20 8.49
N ILE A 17 -3.59 -15.74 9.14
CA ILE A 17 -2.42 -16.33 8.48
C ILE A 17 -2.78 -17.46 7.53
N ARG A 18 -3.78 -18.28 7.87
CA ARG A 18 -4.21 -19.40 7.02
C ARG A 18 -4.77 -18.93 5.69
N GLU A 19 -5.70 -17.98 5.71
CA GLU A 19 -6.32 -17.46 4.49
C GLU A 19 -5.30 -16.66 3.67
N LEU A 20 -4.44 -15.85 4.33
CA LEU A 20 -3.37 -15.11 3.67
C LEU A 20 -2.40 -16.05 2.93
N ALA A 21 -1.94 -17.12 3.58
CA ALA A 21 -1.08 -18.12 2.95
C ALA A 21 -1.79 -18.91 1.84
N THR A 22 -3.12 -18.95 1.85
CA THR A 22 -3.91 -19.61 0.80
C THR A 22 -4.07 -18.74 -0.44
N TYR A 23 -4.37 -17.44 -0.28
CA TYR A 23 -4.65 -16.55 -1.42
C TYR A 23 -3.44 -15.80 -1.96
N ALA A 24 -2.39 -15.59 -1.16
CA ALA A 24 -1.16 -14.95 -1.64
C ALA A 24 -0.53 -15.68 -2.84
N PRO A 25 -0.41 -17.03 -2.86
CA PRO A 25 0.08 -17.76 -4.02
C PRO A 25 -0.82 -17.58 -5.25
N LEU A 26 -2.15 -17.58 -5.07
CA LEU A 26 -3.08 -17.38 -6.18
C LEU A 26 -2.90 -16.01 -6.83
N LYS A 27 -2.54 -14.99 -6.03
CA LYS A 27 -2.20 -13.67 -6.55
C LYS A 27 -0.83 -13.63 -7.22
N GLY A 28 0.12 -14.45 -6.77
CA GLY A 28 1.53 -14.43 -7.18
C GLY A 28 2.44 -13.69 -6.20
N ILE A 29 2.03 -13.58 -4.92
CA ILE A 29 2.79 -12.91 -3.88
C ILE A 29 3.66 -13.92 -3.14
N ASN A 30 4.97 -13.66 -3.10
CA ASN A 30 5.93 -14.50 -2.38
C ASN A 30 6.26 -13.98 -0.96
N LEU A 31 6.05 -12.68 -0.70
CA LEU A 31 6.32 -12.05 0.60
C LEU A 31 5.17 -11.10 0.98
N LEU A 32 4.61 -11.30 2.17
CA LEU A 32 3.58 -10.45 2.77
C LEU A 32 4.11 -9.72 4.01
N GLY A 33 3.55 -8.53 4.29
CA GLY A 33 3.63 -8.01 5.65
C GLY A 33 2.70 -8.84 6.55
N THR A 34 3.01 -8.98 7.84
CA THR A 34 2.09 -9.64 8.78
C THR A 34 0.82 -8.84 9.03
N GLY A 35 0.87 -7.51 8.85
CA GLY A 35 -0.12 -6.57 9.37
C GLY A 35 -0.09 -6.50 10.89
N ASP A 36 -0.42 -5.34 11.44
CA ASP A 36 -0.83 -5.10 12.83
C ASP A 36 0.02 -5.81 13.92
N VAL A 37 1.32 -6.05 13.70
CA VAL A 37 2.13 -6.90 14.60
C VAL A 37 2.28 -6.34 16.01
N LEU A 38 1.97 -5.05 16.21
CA LEU A 38 1.95 -4.43 17.54
C LEU A 38 0.71 -4.78 18.36
N HIS A 39 -0.34 -5.34 17.74
CA HIS A 39 -1.53 -5.76 18.46
C HIS A 39 -1.23 -7.04 19.28
N PRO A 40 -1.32 -7.04 20.62
CA PRO A 40 -0.79 -8.13 21.46
C PRO A 40 -1.40 -9.50 21.16
N GLN A 41 -2.71 -9.56 20.88
CA GLN A 41 -3.35 -10.83 20.53
C GLN A 41 -2.93 -11.32 19.14
N TRP A 42 -2.69 -10.39 18.21
CA TRP A 42 -2.25 -10.76 16.86
C TRP A 42 -0.81 -11.26 16.88
N LEU A 43 0.08 -10.58 17.60
CA LEU A 43 1.45 -11.02 17.83
C LEU A 43 1.51 -12.44 18.41
N LYS A 44 0.64 -12.75 19.38
CA LYS A 44 0.54 -14.10 19.93
C LYS A 44 0.17 -15.12 18.84
N GLU A 45 -0.86 -14.83 18.03
CA GLU A 45 -1.24 -15.71 16.91
C GLU A 45 -0.12 -15.85 15.87
N LEU A 46 0.63 -14.78 15.59
CA LEU A 46 1.77 -14.80 14.69
C LEU A 46 2.87 -15.74 15.22
N LYS A 47 3.23 -15.64 16.50
CA LYS A 47 4.24 -16.51 17.12
C LYS A 47 3.85 -17.98 17.17
N GLU A 48 2.55 -18.25 17.33
CA GLU A 48 2.01 -19.62 17.29
C GLU A 48 1.98 -20.18 15.86
N SER A 49 1.61 -19.34 14.88
CA SER A 49 1.36 -19.75 13.48
C SER A 49 2.60 -19.71 12.60
N LEU A 50 3.61 -18.92 12.95
CA LEU A 50 4.78 -18.68 12.12
C LEU A 50 6.06 -19.23 12.76
N GLU A 51 7.03 -19.54 11.89
CA GLU A 51 8.41 -19.86 12.27
C GLU A 51 9.39 -19.10 11.37
N GLU A 52 10.52 -18.67 11.93
CA GLU A 52 11.51 -17.91 11.17
C GLU A 52 12.16 -18.79 10.10
N PHE A 53 12.27 -18.26 8.89
CA PHE A 53 12.92 -18.92 7.77
C PHE A 53 14.42 -18.65 7.81
N SER A 54 15.22 -19.65 8.15
CA SER A 54 16.69 -19.65 7.99
C SER A 54 17.43 -18.42 8.56
N ASN A 55 16.93 -17.83 9.67
CA ASN A 55 17.46 -16.60 10.27
C ASN A 55 17.51 -15.39 9.30
N THR A 56 16.57 -15.32 8.37
CA THR A 56 16.52 -14.28 7.34
C THR A 56 15.77 -13.03 7.79
N GLY A 57 15.10 -13.06 8.96
CA GLY A 57 14.12 -12.05 9.37
C GLY A 57 12.77 -12.17 8.64
N PHE A 58 12.60 -13.19 7.80
CA PHE A 58 11.32 -13.58 7.23
C PHE A 58 10.78 -14.83 7.91
N TYR A 59 9.47 -15.02 7.83
CA TYR A 59 8.74 -16.07 8.51
C TYR A 59 7.93 -16.91 7.53
N ARG A 60 7.67 -18.18 7.85
CA ARG A 60 6.77 -19.06 7.11
C ARG A 60 5.72 -19.65 8.04
N VAL A 61 4.64 -20.16 7.47
CA VAL A 61 3.59 -20.84 8.25
C VAL A 61 4.13 -22.15 8.78
N ARG A 62 4.09 -22.32 10.10
CA ARG A 62 4.57 -23.50 10.80
C ARG A 62 3.84 -24.76 10.31
N GLY A 63 4.61 -25.80 9.99
CA GLY A 63 4.06 -27.11 9.65
C GLY A 63 3.24 -27.17 8.36
N VAL A 64 3.31 -26.13 7.52
CA VAL A 64 2.66 -26.07 6.21
C VAL A 64 3.74 -25.88 5.15
N SER A 65 3.67 -26.68 4.07
CA SER A 65 4.50 -26.50 2.88
C SER A 65 3.97 -25.34 2.03
N SER A 66 4.02 -24.12 2.59
CA SER A 66 3.74 -22.87 1.89
C SER A 66 5.06 -22.15 1.60
N GLU A 67 5.24 -21.70 0.37
CA GLU A 67 6.41 -20.90 -0.02
C GLU A 67 6.26 -19.41 0.33
N VAL A 68 5.04 -18.97 0.68
CA VAL A 68 4.78 -17.59 1.08
C VAL A 68 5.52 -17.28 2.37
N MET A 69 6.29 -16.20 2.32
CA MET A 69 7.00 -15.65 3.46
C MET A 69 6.25 -14.44 4.03
N PHE A 70 6.54 -14.13 5.28
CA PHE A 70 6.00 -12.98 6.01
C PHE A 70 7.14 -12.14 6.58
N VAL A 71 6.98 -10.82 6.57
CA VAL A 71 7.84 -9.86 7.27
C VAL A 71 7.04 -9.16 8.35
N ALA A 72 7.62 -9.01 9.55
CA ALA A 72 6.98 -8.31 10.66
C ALA A 72 6.65 -6.87 10.24
N GLN A 73 5.36 -6.54 10.26
CA GLN A 73 4.84 -5.28 9.74
C GLN A 73 3.67 -4.78 10.59
N THR A 74 3.63 -3.46 10.81
CA THR A 74 2.46 -2.76 11.36
C THR A 74 2.21 -1.47 10.58
N GLU A 75 1.01 -0.93 10.70
CA GLU A 75 0.72 0.49 10.44
C GLU A 75 0.39 1.15 11.78
N VAL A 76 0.83 2.39 12.00
CA VAL A 76 0.48 3.18 13.19
C VAL A 76 0.07 4.58 12.78
N GLY A 77 -0.89 5.16 13.52
CA GLY A 77 -1.32 6.53 13.35
C GLY A 77 -0.62 7.47 14.32
N THR A 78 -0.31 8.68 13.87
CA THR A 78 0.13 9.79 14.72
C THR A 78 -0.86 10.94 14.63
N VAL A 79 -1.13 11.58 15.76
CA VAL A 79 -1.84 12.84 15.85
C VAL A 79 -0.93 13.85 16.53
N HIS A 80 -0.58 14.90 15.81
CA HIS A 80 0.31 15.98 16.29
C HIS A 80 -0.20 17.33 15.80
N GLU A 81 0.33 18.42 16.33
CA GLU A 81 -0.04 19.77 15.92
C GLU A 81 1.08 20.41 15.10
N VAL A 82 0.71 21.04 13.98
CA VAL A 82 1.59 21.92 13.21
C VAL A 82 0.82 23.21 12.92
N ASP A 83 1.38 24.34 13.34
CA ASP A 83 0.80 25.68 13.20
C ASP A 83 -0.65 25.79 13.71
N GLY A 84 -0.92 25.25 14.90
CA GLY A 84 -2.25 25.28 15.51
C GLY A 84 -3.28 24.36 14.83
N ARG A 85 -2.84 23.44 13.96
CA ARG A 85 -3.71 22.49 13.26
C ARG A 85 -3.30 21.06 13.56
N ALA A 86 -4.27 20.25 13.97
CA ALA A 86 -4.08 18.81 14.14
C ALA A 86 -3.80 18.14 12.78
N ARG A 87 -2.67 17.44 12.70
CA ARG A 87 -2.23 16.60 11.59
C ARG A 87 -2.41 15.14 11.96
N ARG A 88 -2.83 14.34 10.99
CA ARG A 88 -3.11 12.91 11.18
C ARG A 88 -2.40 12.16 10.08
N ILE A 89 -1.43 11.33 10.44
CA ILE A 89 -0.53 10.68 9.49
C ILE A 89 -0.31 9.24 9.91
N HIS A 90 -0.52 8.32 8.98
CA HIS A 90 -0.17 6.92 9.12
C HIS A 90 1.28 6.64 8.68
N HIS A 91 1.89 5.69 9.35
CA HIS A 91 3.26 5.24 9.11
C HIS A 91 3.28 3.71 9.09
N VAL A 92 3.88 3.12 8.06
CA VAL A 92 4.17 1.69 8.03
C VAL A 92 5.54 1.48 8.65
N ILE A 93 5.65 0.45 9.49
CA ILE A 93 6.91 0.02 10.11
C ILE A 93 7.14 -1.43 9.75
N LEU A 94 8.29 -1.73 9.15
CA LEU A 94 8.82 -3.08 8.99
C LEU A 94 9.88 -3.32 10.07
N MET A 95 9.90 -4.52 10.62
CA MET A 95 10.82 -4.94 11.68
C MET A 95 11.58 -6.19 11.26
N PRO A 96 12.85 -6.33 11.69
CA PRO A 96 13.69 -7.48 11.32
C PRO A 96 13.25 -8.78 11.99
N SER A 97 12.48 -8.72 13.08
CA SER A 97 11.94 -9.89 13.76
C SER A 97 10.69 -9.58 14.59
N LEU A 98 9.95 -10.62 14.97
CA LEU A 98 8.81 -10.52 15.89
C LEU A 98 9.26 -10.11 17.30
N GLU A 99 10.47 -10.48 17.73
CA GLU A 99 11.05 -10.07 19.02
C GLU A 99 11.30 -8.56 19.06
N VAL A 100 11.74 -7.97 17.94
CA VAL A 100 11.85 -6.50 17.83
C VAL A 100 10.48 -5.85 17.90
N ALA A 101 9.44 -6.46 17.33
CA ALA A 101 8.07 -5.97 17.50
C ALA A 101 7.62 -6.00 18.97
N GLU A 102 7.98 -7.03 19.75
CA GLU A 102 7.66 -7.06 21.20
C GLU A 102 8.33 -5.93 21.98
N GLN A 103 9.61 -5.67 21.69
CA GLN A 103 10.33 -4.57 22.33
C GLN A 103 9.70 -3.21 21.98
N LEU A 104 9.23 -3.05 20.74
CA LEU A 104 8.53 -1.85 20.32
C LEU A 104 7.14 -1.71 20.97
N ILE A 105 6.40 -2.81 21.19
CA ILE A 105 5.17 -2.83 22.00
C ILE A 105 5.47 -2.31 23.41
N ASP A 106 6.52 -2.82 24.05
CA ASP A 106 6.89 -2.40 25.41
C ASP A 106 7.21 -0.91 25.51
N LEU A 107 7.80 -0.34 24.46
CA LEU A 107 8.12 1.09 24.40
C LEU A 107 6.89 1.97 24.09
N LEU A 108 5.95 1.49 23.28
CA LEU A 108 4.80 2.26 22.81
C LEU A 108 3.53 2.10 23.67
N LYS A 109 3.44 1.08 24.52
CA LYS A 109 2.23 0.82 25.35
C LYS A 109 1.84 1.98 26.27
N ASP A 110 2.80 2.80 26.68
CA ASP A 110 2.55 3.97 27.53
C ASP A 110 2.17 5.23 26.72
N LYS A 111 2.23 5.16 25.38
CA LYS A 111 1.94 6.27 24.46
C LYS A 111 0.57 6.18 23.80
N GLY A 112 -0.07 5.01 23.85
CA GLY A 112 -1.38 4.77 23.23
C GLY A 112 -1.90 3.35 23.47
N ASP A 113 -3.16 3.14 23.12
CA ASP A 113 -3.81 1.84 23.26
C ASP A 113 -3.44 0.93 22.08
N LEU A 114 -2.74 -0.16 22.38
CA LEU A 114 -2.30 -1.17 21.41
C LEU A 114 -3.32 -2.32 21.25
N GLU A 115 -4.34 -2.41 22.11
CA GLU A 115 -5.33 -3.49 22.13
C GLU A 115 -6.66 -3.11 21.48
N ALA A 116 -6.95 -1.81 21.35
CA ALA A 116 -8.23 -1.34 20.83
C ALA A 116 -8.43 -1.58 19.32
N ASP A 117 -7.36 -1.53 18.54
CA ASP A 117 -7.38 -1.68 17.08
C ASP A 117 -6.02 -2.19 16.58
N GLY A 118 -6.01 -2.96 15.50
CA GLY A 118 -4.78 -3.41 14.85
C GLY A 118 -3.86 -2.28 14.35
N ARG A 119 -4.42 -1.08 14.15
CA ARG A 119 -3.69 0.16 13.88
C ARG A 119 -3.79 1.13 15.06
N PRO A 120 -2.85 1.07 16.01
CA PRO A 120 -2.85 1.98 17.15
C PRO A 120 -2.59 3.41 16.71
N ILE A 121 -3.18 4.36 17.44
CA ILE A 121 -3.05 5.80 17.19
C ILE A 121 -2.38 6.44 18.41
N PHE A 122 -1.28 7.16 18.17
CA PHE A 122 -0.49 7.82 19.20
C PHE A 122 -0.62 9.35 19.10
N THR A 123 -0.73 10.03 20.23
CA THR A 123 -0.68 11.50 20.30
C THR A 123 0.76 11.95 20.54
N ILE A 124 1.63 11.71 19.56
CA ILE A 124 3.06 12.04 19.58
C ILE A 124 3.49 12.68 18.27
N HIS A 125 4.60 13.39 18.30
CA HIS A 125 5.19 13.94 17.07
C HIS A 125 5.77 12.81 16.20
N PRO A 126 5.60 12.81 14.86
CA PRO A 126 6.15 11.75 14.00
C PRO A 126 7.68 11.59 14.12
N ALA A 127 8.41 12.68 14.38
CA ALA A 127 9.84 12.62 14.67
C ALA A 127 10.16 11.77 15.93
N GLU A 128 9.37 11.92 17.00
CA GLU A 128 9.49 11.10 18.22
C GLU A 128 9.18 9.63 17.92
N LEU A 129 8.17 9.34 17.09
CA LEU A 129 7.89 7.98 16.64
C LEU A 129 9.10 7.36 15.90
N VAL A 130 9.70 8.09 14.96
CA VAL A 130 10.89 7.62 14.22
C VAL A 130 12.04 7.33 15.18
N GLU A 131 12.27 8.20 16.16
CA GLU A 131 13.31 8.01 17.17
C GLU A 131 13.09 6.74 18.00
N LEU A 132 11.90 6.57 18.56
CA LEU A 132 11.54 5.38 19.36
C LEU A 132 11.67 4.09 18.54
N VAL A 133 11.22 4.10 17.28
CA VAL A 133 11.30 2.95 16.38
C VAL A 133 12.76 2.57 16.11
N LEU A 134 13.63 3.53 15.83
CA LEU A 134 15.04 3.27 15.51
C LEU A 134 15.91 3.00 16.75
N GLU A 135 15.48 3.43 17.94
CA GLU A 135 16.13 3.12 19.21
C GLU A 135 16.07 1.62 19.53
N VAL A 136 14.94 0.97 19.23
CA VAL A 136 14.76 -0.47 19.45
C VAL A 136 15.68 -1.29 18.53
N ASP A 137 15.66 -1.01 17.23
CA ASP A 137 16.59 -1.59 16.28
C ASP A 137 16.80 -0.63 15.10
N LYS A 138 18.07 -0.32 14.79
CA LYS A 138 18.46 0.54 13.66
C LYS A 138 18.05 -0.01 12.28
N TRP A 139 17.69 -1.28 12.19
CA TRP A 139 17.17 -1.93 10.99
C TRP A 139 15.65 -1.82 10.86
N ASN A 140 14.94 -1.32 11.87
CA ASN A 140 13.54 -0.97 11.70
C ASN A 140 13.39 0.04 10.57
N PHE A 141 12.40 -0.20 9.72
CA PHE A 141 12.19 0.58 8.51
C PHE A 141 10.82 1.22 8.55
N ILE A 142 10.80 2.54 8.72
CA ILE A 142 9.58 3.34 8.84
C ILE A 142 9.41 4.24 7.61
N PHE A 143 8.18 4.30 7.09
CA PHE A 143 7.81 5.19 6.00
C PHE A 143 6.35 5.65 6.11
N PRO A 144 6.01 6.86 5.64
CA PRO A 144 4.63 7.32 5.56
C PRO A 144 3.79 6.42 4.64
N ALA A 145 2.62 6.00 5.13
CA ALA A 145 1.65 5.20 4.40
C ALA A 145 0.88 6.06 3.38
N HIS A 146 0.47 5.42 2.27
CA HIS A 146 -0.47 5.92 1.27
C HIS A 146 -0.52 7.47 1.10
N ALA A 147 0.60 8.06 0.68
CA ALA A 147 1.01 9.44 0.95
C ALA A 147 0.01 10.54 0.57
N TRP A 148 -0.88 10.26 -0.38
CA TRP A 148 -1.74 11.25 -1.00
C TRP A 148 -3.23 11.06 -0.74
N THR A 149 -3.63 10.00 -0.02
CA THR A 149 -5.05 9.85 0.29
C THR A 149 -5.50 11.05 1.14
N PRO A 150 -6.72 11.58 0.96
CA PRO A 150 -7.02 12.89 1.53
C PRO A 150 -6.92 12.95 3.06
N TRP A 151 -7.15 11.84 3.76
CA TRP A 151 -7.07 11.73 5.21
C TRP A 151 -5.90 10.83 5.62
N TRP A 152 -5.41 10.98 6.85
CA TRP A 152 -4.42 10.09 7.46
C TRP A 152 -3.11 9.91 6.67
N SER A 153 -2.80 10.83 5.77
CA SER A 153 -1.64 10.71 4.87
C SER A 153 -0.79 11.96 4.96
N ILE A 154 0.52 11.79 4.77
CA ILE A 154 1.48 12.88 4.93
C ILE A 154 1.17 14.09 4.05
N PHE A 155 0.80 13.91 2.78
CA PHE A 155 0.45 15.00 1.87
C PHE A 155 -1.07 15.13 1.65
N GLY A 156 -1.88 14.45 2.47
CA GLY A 156 -3.33 14.44 2.36
C GLY A 156 -3.94 15.84 2.47
N SER A 157 -4.89 16.16 1.59
CA SER A 157 -5.55 17.47 1.58
C SER A 157 -6.42 17.78 2.81
N ARG A 158 -6.65 16.78 3.68
CA ARG A 158 -7.42 16.85 4.93
C ARG A 158 -6.57 16.39 6.12
N GLY A 159 -5.56 17.18 6.47
CA GLY A 159 -4.77 16.99 7.69
C GLY A 159 -3.35 16.46 7.48
N GLY A 160 -2.86 16.43 6.24
CA GLY A 160 -1.44 16.29 5.94
C GLY A 160 -0.68 17.62 6.08
N VAL A 161 0.62 17.57 5.77
CA VAL A 161 1.61 18.65 5.72
C VAL A 161 2.07 18.88 4.28
N ASP A 162 2.95 19.87 4.04
CA ASP A 162 3.46 20.21 2.70
C ASP A 162 4.88 19.67 2.43
N SER A 163 5.62 19.19 3.45
CA SER A 163 6.96 18.60 3.29
C SER A 163 7.27 17.47 4.29
N LEU A 164 8.32 16.68 4.01
CA LEU A 164 8.81 15.67 4.96
C LEU A 164 9.36 16.32 6.22
N GLU A 165 9.99 17.48 6.08
CA GLU A 165 10.60 18.25 7.15
C GLU A 165 9.53 18.83 8.10
N GLU A 166 8.36 19.21 7.58
CA GLU A 166 7.22 19.64 8.40
C GLU A 166 6.65 18.48 9.25
N CYS A 167 6.65 17.24 8.72
CA CYS A 167 6.16 16.06 9.44
C CYS A 167 7.19 15.49 10.43
N TYR A 168 8.42 15.27 9.97
CA TYR A 168 9.43 14.49 10.69
C TYR A 168 10.57 15.34 11.25
N ALA A 169 10.54 16.67 11.07
CA ALA A 169 11.55 17.59 11.58
C ALA A 169 12.99 17.14 11.24
N ASP A 170 13.86 17.10 12.25
CA ASP A 170 15.25 16.66 12.13
C ASP A 170 15.37 15.18 11.74
N LYS A 171 14.36 14.34 11.98
CA LYS A 171 14.35 12.92 11.59
C LYS A 171 13.90 12.67 10.15
N SER A 172 13.56 13.71 9.38
CA SER A 172 13.14 13.59 7.98
C SER A 172 14.16 12.86 7.08
N HIS A 173 15.45 12.95 7.41
CA HIS A 173 16.52 12.25 6.68
C HIS A 173 16.53 10.74 6.91
N GLU A 174 15.91 10.24 7.99
CA GLU A 174 15.78 8.80 8.26
C GLU A 174 14.71 8.14 7.40
N ILE A 175 13.75 8.92 6.90
CA ILE A 175 12.75 8.42 5.95
C ILE A 175 13.40 8.20 4.59
N LYS A 176 13.44 6.95 4.15
CA LYS A 176 14.06 6.54 2.86
C LYS A 176 13.05 6.03 1.84
N ALA A 177 11.79 5.87 2.22
CA ALA A 177 10.71 5.46 1.32
C ALA A 177 9.43 6.24 1.58
N LEU A 178 8.51 6.15 0.63
CA LEU A 178 7.17 6.70 0.67
C LEU A 178 6.25 5.70 -0.02
N GLU A 179 5.14 5.36 0.61
CA GLU A 179 4.11 4.56 -0.05
C GLU A 179 3.21 5.47 -0.90
N THR A 180 3.11 5.20 -2.21
CA THR A 180 2.27 5.97 -3.13
C THR A 180 0.79 5.86 -2.74
N GLY A 181 0.35 4.62 -2.51
CA GLY A 181 -1.02 4.23 -2.25
C GLY A 181 -1.95 4.46 -3.44
N LEU A 182 -3.13 3.82 -3.38
CA LEU A 182 -4.13 3.72 -4.46
C LEU A 182 -4.63 5.02 -5.11
N SER A 183 -4.27 6.18 -4.54
CA SER A 183 -4.70 7.50 -5.02
C SER A 183 -3.62 8.24 -5.80
N SER A 184 -2.41 7.71 -5.87
CA SER A 184 -1.31 8.28 -6.64
C SER A 184 -0.45 7.19 -7.26
N ASP A 185 0.36 7.55 -8.24
CA ASP A 185 1.32 6.65 -8.87
C ASP A 185 2.71 7.31 -8.95
N PRO A 186 3.74 6.62 -9.45
CA PRO A 186 5.07 7.20 -9.58
C PRO A 186 5.11 8.47 -10.43
N GLU A 187 4.32 8.57 -11.50
CA GLU A 187 4.28 9.76 -12.36
C GLU A 187 3.76 10.99 -11.62
N MET A 188 2.76 10.84 -10.75
CA MET A 188 2.29 11.92 -9.87
C MET A 188 3.39 12.34 -8.88
N ASN A 189 4.11 11.38 -8.28
CA ASN A 189 5.13 11.64 -7.27
C ASN A 189 6.42 12.25 -7.84
N TRP A 190 6.83 11.87 -9.07
CA TRP A 190 8.02 12.43 -9.74
C TRP A 190 7.93 13.93 -9.99
N ARG A 191 6.73 14.50 -9.89
CA ARG A 191 6.49 15.93 -10.05
C ARG A 191 6.93 16.76 -8.84
N VAL A 192 7.29 16.12 -7.73
CA VAL A 192 7.70 16.77 -6.48
C VAL A 192 9.16 16.41 -6.21
N SER A 193 10.09 17.30 -6.56
CA SER A 193 11.53 16.99 -6.51
C SER A 193 12.06 16.56 -5.15
N ALA A 194 11.46 17.06 -4.07
CA ALA A 194 11.81 16.67 -2.70
C ALA A 194 11.64 15.16 -2.43
N LEU A 195 10.81 14.46 -3.22
CA LEU A 195 10.57 13.01 -3.10
C LEU A 195 11.60 12.17 -3.86
N ASP A 196 12.46 12.76 -4.69
CA ASP A 196 13.44 12.03 -5.50
C ASP A 196 14.43 11.20 -4.66
N ARG A 197 14.68 11.61 -3.42
CA ARG A 197 15.56 10.87 -2.50
C ARG A 197 14.92 9.60 -1.94
N LEU A 198 13.61 9.44 -2.07
CA LEU A 198 12.85 8.33 -1.50
C LEU A 198 12.63 7.22 -2.53
N ALA A 199 12.58 5.98 -2.06
CA ALA A 199 12.02 4.88 -2.81
C ALA A 199 10.49 5.00 -2.80
N LEU A 200 9.85 4.90 -3.97
CA LEU A 200 8.41 4.82 -4.06
C LEU A 200 8.01 3.35 -3.90
N LEU A 201 7.24 3.06 -2.86
CA LEU A 201 6.68 1.74 -2.59
C LEU A 201 5.20 1.73 -2.94
N SER A 202 4.73 0.60 -3.44
CA SER A 202 3.32 0.38 -3.77
C SER A 202 2.80 -0.84 -3.02
N ASN A 203 1.79 -0.66 -2.17
CA ASN A 203 1.25 -1.73 -1.34
C ASN A 203 -0.26 -1.65 -1.27
N SER A 204 -0.91 -2.81 -1.19
CA SER A 204 -2.36 -2.92 -1.32
C SER A 204 -3.21 -2.26 -0.23
N ASP A 205 -2.66 -2.01 0.96
CA ASP A 205 -3.43 -1.65 2.17
C ASP A 205 -4.65 -2.59 2.31
N SER A 206 -4.36 -3.89 2.37
CA SER A 206 -5.41 -4.91 2.21
C SER A 206 -6.18 -5.11 3.51
N HIS A 207 -7.50 -5.00 3.40
CA HIS A 207 -8.47 -5.26 4.47
C HIS A 207 -9.26 -6.57 4.23
N SER A 208 -8.92 -7.33 3.18
CA SER A 208 -9.44 -8.68 2.95
C SER A 208 -8.41 -9.56 2.26
N PRO A 209 -8.43 -10.88 2.46
CA PRO A 209 -7.33 -11.74 2.00
C PRO A 209 -7.45 -12.08 0.51
N TYR A 210 -8.54 -11.66 -0.15
CA TYR A 210 -8.87 -12.09 -1.50
C TYR A 210 -7.99 -11.40 -2.56
N PRO A 211 -7.62 -12.08 -3.66
CA PRO A 211 -6.70 -11.55 -4.69
C PRO A 211 -7.10 -10.22 -5.34
N HIS A 212 -8.37 -9.82 -5.28
CA HIS A 212 -8.83 -8.52 -5.79
C HIS A 212 -8.54 -7.34 -4.84
N ARG A 213 -8.19 -7.61 -3.58
CA ARG A 213 -7.68 -6.63 -2.63
C ARG A 213 -6.20 -6.87 -2.34
N LEU A 214 -5.86 -8.10 -1.95
CA LEU A 214 -4.50 -8.49 -1.62
C LEU A 214 -3.60 -8.38 -2.87
N GLY A 215 -2.55 -7.58 -2.79
CA GLY A 215 -1.64 -7.35 -3.91
C GLY A 215 -2.26 -6.62 -5.11
N ARG A 216 -3.35 -5.86 -4.93
CA ARG A 216 -3.78 -4.92 -6.00
C ARG A 216 -2.69 -3.88 -6.32
N GLU A 217 -1.83 -3.62 -5.35
CA GLU A 217 -0.58 -2.87 -5.45
C GLU A 217 0.53 -3.69 -4.80
N ALA A 218 1.72 -3.70 -5.41
CA ALA A 218 2.85 -4.50 -4.97
C ALA A 218 4.20 -3.97 -5.45
N ASN A 219 5.26 -4.55 -4.88
CA ASN A 219 6.65 -4.27 -5.24
C ASN A 219 7.30 -5.55 -5.74
N VAL A 220 8.09 -5.46 -6.80
CA VAL A 220 8.78 -6.60 -7.40
C VAL A 220 10.26 -6.46 -7.13
N PHE A 221 10.82 -7.42 -6.39
CA PHE A 221 12.23 -7.46 -6.03
C PHE A 221 12.93 -8.68 -6.61
N LYS A 222 14.20 -8.51 -6.93
CA LYS A 222 15.16 -9.57 -7.20
C LYS A 222 16.21 -9.54 -6.09
N LEU A 223 16.02 -10.40 -5.11
CA LEU A 223 16.94 -10.58 -4.00
C LEU A 223 17.81 -11.82 -4.28
N GLU A 224 19.10 -11.75 -3.97
CA GLU A 224 20.01 -12.89 -4.02
C GLU A 224 19.63 -13.91 -2.94
N GLU A 225 19.40 -13.41 -1.72
CA GLU A 225 18.84 -14.16 -0.60
C GLU A 225 17.54 -13.48 -0.12
N PRO A 226 16.45 -14.24 0.07
CA PRO A 226 15.22 -13.68 0.59
C PRO A 226 15.37 -13.35 2.08
N SER A 227 15.96 -12.19 2.38
CA SER A 227 16.19 -11.70 3.73
C SER A 227 15.72 -10.26 3.94
N TYR A 228 15.36 -9.95 5.18
CA TYR A 228 14.93 -8.63 5.59
C TYR A 228 15.98 -7.56 5.26
N LYS A 229 17.25 -7.84 5.58
CA LYS A 229 18.33 -6.87 5.35
C LYS A 229 18.54 -6.60 3.86
N GLU A 230 18.46 -7.62 3.01
CA GLU A 230 18.59 -7.42 1.57
C GLU A 230 17.41 -6.64 0.99
N LEU A 231 16.19 -6.92 1.46
CA LEU A 231 14.99 -6.15 1.11
C LEU A 231 15.15 -4.66 1.47
N ILE A 232 15.53 -4.34 2.72
CA ILE A 232 15.70 -2.94 3.14
C ILE A 232 16.81 -2.25 2.33
N LYS A 233 17.92 -2.93 2.05
CA LYS A 233 18.97 -2.40 1.16
C LYS A 233 18.46 -2.14 -0.25
N ALA A 234 17.76 -3.09 -0.86
CA ALA A 234 17.19 -2.93 -2.20
C ALA A 234 16.25 -1.72 -2.30
N ILE A 235 15.43 -1.49 -1.27
CA ILE A 235 14.56 -0.31 -1.18
C ILE A 235 15.40 0.96 -1.04
N THR A 236 16.24 1.04 -0.02
CA THR A 236 16.99 2.26 0.34
C THR A 236 18.03 2.69 -0.71
N GLU A 237 18.68 1.74 -1.38
CA GLU A 237 19.65 2.02 -2.45
C GLU A 237 18.98 2.38 -3.77
N LYS A 238 17.66 2.13 -3.91
CA LYS A 238 16.88 2.33 -5.14
C LYS A 238 17.55 1.68 -6.36
N ASN A 239 18.13 0.50 -6.18
CA ASN A 239 18.87 -0.20 -7.23
C ASN A 239 17.88 -0.89 -8.19
N PRO A 240 17.76 -0.48 -9.47
CA PRO A 240 16.82 -1.06 -10.42
C PRO A 240 17.12 -2.53 -10.78
N GLU A 241 18.31 -3.04 -10.46
CA GLU A 241 18.63 -4.46 -10.63
C GLU A 241 18.05 -5.34 -9.50
N LYS A 242 17.74 -4.74 -8.34
CA LYS A 242 17.18 -5.42 -7.16
C LYS A 242 15.73 -5.02 -6.87
N PHE A 243 15.37 -3.75 -7.03
CA PHE A 243 14.00 -3.27 -6.99
C PHE A 243 13.53 -3.07 -8.43
N LEU A 244 12.91 -4.12 -8.99
CA LEU A 244 12.68 -4.21 -10.43
C LEU A 244 11.56 -3.30 -10.90
N MET A 245 10.45 -3.26 -10.18
CA MET A 245 9.32 -2.39 -10.49
C MET A 245 8.30 -2.32 -9.34
N THR A 246 7.38 -1.36 -9.41
CA THR A 246 6.11 -1.41 -8.68
C THR A 246 4.96 -1.84 -9.58
N ILE A 247 3.93 -2.43 -8.98
CA ILE A 247 2.64 -2.71 -9.57
C ILE A 247 1.66 -1.75 -8.91
N GLU A 248 1.06 -0.87 -9.70
CA GLU A 248 0.18 0.19 -9.25
C GLU A 248 -1.25 -0.06 -9.75
N VAL A 249 -2.26 0.48 -9.07
CA VAL A 249 -3.55 0.71 -9.72
C VAL A 249 -3.52 2.06 -10.44
N ASP A 250 -4.39 2.24 -11.44
CA ASP A 250 -4.57 3.56 -12.02
C ASP A 250 -5.20 4.49 -10.96
N PRO A 251 -4.56 5.62 -10.59
CA PRO A 251 -5.08 6.51 -9.56
C PRO A 251 -6.43 7.15 -9.95
N ALA A 252 -6.80 7.18 -11.24
CA ALA A 252 -8.12 7.60 -11.71
C ALA A 252 -9.25 6.67 -11.23
N TYR A 253 -8.92 5.45 -10.79
CA TYR A 253 -9.84 4.56 -10.09
C TYR A 253 -10.28 5.13 -8.73
N GLY A 254 -9.49 6.04 -8.16
CA GLY A 254 -9.71 6.65 -6.86
C GLY A 254 -10.94 7.56 -6.80
N LYS A 255 -11.76 7.38 -5.77
CA LYS A 255 -12.97 8.17 -5.50
C LYS A 255 -12.76 9.69 -5.44
N TYR A 256 -11.55 10.11 -5.07
CA TYR A 256 -11.16 11.51 -4.90
C TYR A 256 -10.02 11.90 -5.85
N HIS A 257 -9.84 11.20 -6.98
CA HIS A 257 -8.76 11.52 -7.92
C HIS A 257 -8.85 12.98 -8.41
N TRP A 258 -9.98 13.34 -9.02
CA TRP A 258 -10.29 14.68 -9.49
C TRP A 258 -11.10 15.49 -8.49
N THR A 259 -10.97 16.82 -8.60
CA THR A 259 -11.72 17.76 -7.78
C THR A 259 -13.19 17.74 -8.20
N GLY A 260 -14.09 17.61 -7.23
CA GLY A 260 -15.48 17.32 -7.57
C GLY A 260 -16.51 17.55 -6.48
N HIS A 261 -17.78 17.41 -6.83
CA HIS A 261 -18.90 17.50 -5.92
C HIS A 261 -19.88 16.33 -6.15
N ARG A 262 -19.76 15.31 -5.29
CA ARG A 262 -20.48 14.03 -5.42
C ARG A 262 -21.99 14.20 -5.61
N LYS A 263 -22.63 15.09 -4.86
CA LYS A 263 -24.09 15.31 -4.94
C LYS A 263 -24.55 15.85 -6.30
N CYS A 264 -23.68 16.59 -6.99
CA CYS A 264 -23.97 17.16 -8.30
C CYS A 264 -23.35 16.36 -9.46
N GLY A 265 -22.65 15.25 -9.19
CA GLY A 265 -21.97 14.46 -10.22
C GLY A 265 -20.82 15.20 -10.91
N VAL A 266 -20.31 16.28 -10.32
CA VAL A 266 -19.23 17.08 -10.91
C VAL A 266 -17.88 16.47 -10.58
N SER A 267 -17.02 16.31 -11.59
CA SER A 267 -15.62 15.90 -11.49
C SER A 267 -14.83 16.61 -12.59
N MET A 268 -13.73 17.27 -12.24
CA MET A 268 -12.91 18.00 -13.21
C MET A 268 -11.42 18.01 -12.86
N PRO A 269 -10.53 18.14 -13.87
CA PRO A 269 -9.10 18.28 -13.65
C PRO A 269 -8.75 19.52 -12.81
N PRO A 270 -7.57 19.52 -12.14
CA PRO A 270 -7.12 20.60 -11.28
C PRO A 270 -7.15 21.99 -11.93
N GLU A 271 -6.69 22.11 -13.17
CA GLU A 271 -6.65 23.39 -13.89
C GLU A 271 -8.04 24.02 -14.05
N GLU A 272 -9.06 23.21 -14.31
CA GLU A 272 -10.44 23.71 -14.43
C GLU A 272 -11.01 24.09 -13.06
N ALA A 273 -10.77 23.26 -12.04
CA ALA A 273 -11.23 23.54 -10.68
C ALA A 273 -10.65 24.86 -10.14
N VAL A 274 -9.36 25.13 -10.41
CA VAL A 274 -8.69 26.39 -10.03
C VAL A 274 -9.27 27.57 -10.80
N LYS A 275 -9.47 27.47 -12.12
CA LYS A 275 -10.10 28.53 -12.94
C LYS A 275 -11.50 28.90 -12.44
N ARG A 276 -12.23 27.97 -11.82
CA ARG A 276 -13.55 28.18 -11.22
C ARG A 276 -13.52 28.63 -9.75
N GLY A 277 -12.34 28.87 -9.18
CA GLY A 277 -12.20 29.22 -7.77
C GLY A 277 -12.64 28.12 -6.80
N GLY A 278 -12.65 26.85 -7.23
CA GLY A 278 -13.07 25.73 -6.39
C GLY A 278 -14.58 25.68 -6.09
N ILE A 279 -15.42 26.31 -6.91
CA ILE A 279 -16.87 26.36 -6.71
C ILE A 279 -17.61 25.46 -7.70
N CYS A 280 -18.60 24.72 -7.20
CA CYS A 280 -19.43 23.83 -8.00
C CYS A 280 -20.31 24.62 -8.98
N PRO A 281 -20.26 24.34 -10.29
CA PRO A 281 -21.03 25.08 -11.30
C PRO A 281 -22.54 24.83 -11.23
N VAL A 282 -22.97 23.78 -10.51
CA VAL A 282 -24.39 23.39 -10.42
C VAL A 282 -25.08 24.05 -9.22
N CYS A 283 -24.41 24.13 -8.08
CA CYS A 283 -25.05 24.53 -6.81
C CYS A 283 -24.32 25.64 -6.04
N GLY A 284 -23.19 26.15 -6.55
CA GLY A 284 -22.42 27.22 -5.91
C GLY A 284 -21.68 26.83 -4.63
N LYS A 285 -21.72 25.56 -4.20
CA LYS A 285 -20.99 25.08 -3.02
C LYS A 285 -19.53 24.74 -3.32
N PRO A 286 -18.62 24.75 -2.32
CA PRO A 286 -17.24 24.36 -2.51
C PRO A 286 -17.08 22.93 -3.05
N LEU A 287 -16.14 22.75 -3.98
CA LEU A 287 -15.71 21.44 -4.48
C LEU A 287 -14.85 20.74 -3.42
N THR A 288 -14.92 19.41 -3.40
CA THR A 288 -13.96 18.57 -2.67
C THR A 288 -12.69 18.48 -3.50
N LYS A 289 -11.59 19.02 -2.97
CA LYS A 289 -10.26 18.95 -3.59
C LYS A 289 -9.88 17.50 -3.87
N GLY A 290 -9.51 17.23 -5.12
CA GLY A 290 -9.01 15.94 -5.57
C GLY A 290 -7.53 15.76 -5.25
N VAL A 291 -7.08 14.51 -5.28
CA VAL A 291 -5.69 14.12 -5.03
C VAL A 291 -4.77 14.68 -6.10
N GLU A 292 -5.19 14.67 -7.37
CA GLU A 292 -4.39 15.25 -8.45
C GLU A 292 -4.17 16.75 -8.25
N GLN A 293 -5.17 17.48 -7.74
CA GLN A 293 -5.01 18.89 -7.42
C GLN A 293 -4.05 19.10 -6.25
N ARG A 294 -4.09 18.22 -5.24
CA ARG A 294 -3.16 18.30 -4.11
C ARG A 294 -1.71 18.03 -4.54
N VAL A 295 -1.48 17.10 -5.47
CA VAL A 295 -0.17 16.90 -6.09
C VAL A 295 0.25 18.15 -6.87
N GLU A 296 -0.64 18.72 -7.67
CA GLU A 296 -0.38 19.95 -8.44
C GLU A 296 0.07 21.12 -7.54
N GLU A 297 -0.48 21.24 -6.33
CA GLU A 297 -0.12 22.28 -5.36
C GLU A 297 1.31 22.14 -4.81
N LEU A 298 1.82 20.91 -4.70
CA LEU A 298 3.17 20.62 -4.19
C LEU A 298 4.20 20.35 -5.30
N ALA A 299 3.74 20.18 -6.54
CA ALA A 299 4.58 19.89 -7.68
C ALA A 299 5.44 21.09 -8.08
N ASP A 300 6.74 20.84 -8.27
CA ASP A 300 7.70 21.80 -8.82
C ASP A 300 8.13 21.43 -10.25
N ARG A 301 7.53 20.37 -10.81
CA ARG A 301 7.79 19.86 -12.17
C ARG A 301 6.49 19.64 -12.96
N PRO A 302 6.57 19.75 -14.29
CA PRO A 302 5.40 19.59 -15.15
C PRO A 302 4.88 18.15 -15.15
N ARG A 303 3.61 17.99 -15.55
CA ARG A 303 3.03 16.66 -15.83
C ARG A 303 3.85 15.93 -16.90
N GLY A 304 4.01 14.62 -16.72
CA GLY A 304 4.82 13.78 -17.61
C GLY A 304 6.34 13.94 -17.42
N PHE A 305 6.80 14.71 -16.43
CA PHE A 305 8.21 14.71 -16.07
C PHE A 305 8.65 13.31 -15.64
N LYS A 306 9.80 12.89 -16.16
CA LYS A 306 10.38 11.58 -15.89
C LYS A 306 11.82 11.77 -15.38
N PRO A 307 12.13 11.36 -14.14
CA PRO A 307 13.48 11.44 -13.60
C PRO A 307 14.45 10.60 -14.43
N GLN A 308 15.74 10.95 -14.42
CA GLN A 308 16.76 10.15 -15.11
C GLN A 308 16.94 8.76 -14.49
N ARG A 309 16.78 8.66 -13.17
CA ARG A 309 16.84 7.41 -12.41
C ARG A 309 15.54 7.23 -11.62
N TYR A 310 14.82 6.16 -11.90
CA TYR A 310 13.57 5.81 -11.22
C TYR A 310 13.40 4.29 -11.27
N ILE A 311 12.61 3.75 -10.34
CA ILE A 311 12.12 2.37 -10.40
C ILE A 311 10.90 2.37 -11.34
N PRO A 312 10.87 1.52 -12.39
CA PRO A 312 9.74 1.49 -13.31
C PRO A 312 8.49 0.93 -12.63
N PHE A 313 7.34 1.07 -13.29
CA PHE A 313 6.09 0.58 -12.75
C PHE A 313 5.17 0.05 -13.86
N LYS A 314 4.19 -0.75 -13.47
CA LYS A 314 3.10 -1.20 -14.34
C LYS A 314 1.76 -0.94 -13.65
N ARG A 315 0.80 -0.41 -14.40
CA ARG A 315 -0.59 -0.27 -13.94
C ARG A 315 -1.36 -1.54 -14.24
N LEU A 316 -2.02 -2.13 -13.25
CA LEU A 316 -2.84 -3.32 -13.42
C LEU A 316 -4.18 -3.15 -12.71
N LEU A 317 -5.21 -3.80 -13.24
CA LEU A 317 -6.43 -4.10 -12.50
C LEU A 317 -6.39 -5.56 -12.05
N PRO A 318 -7.01 -5.90 -10.90
CA PRO A 318 -7.13 -7.30 -10.52
C PRO A 318 -7.87 -8.11 -11.57
N LEU A 319 -7.43 -9.35 -11.79
CA LEU A 319 -7.98 -10.22 -12.84
C LEU A 319 -9.49 -10.42 -12.73
N SER A 320 -10.00 -10.54 -11.50
CA SER A 320 -11.45 -10.63 -11.26
C SER A 320 -12.22 -9.39 -11.71
N GLU A 321 -11.62 -8.20 -11.63
CA GLU A 321 -12.24 -6.95 -12.08
C GLU A 321 -12.28 -6.89 -13.61
N VAL A 322 -11.20 -7.28 -14.29
CA VAL A 322 -11.13 -7.36 -15.76
C VAL A 322 -12.19 -8.34 -16.28
N ILE A 323 -12.27 -9.54 -15.70
CA ILE A 323 -13.27 -10.55 -16.06
C ILE A 323 -14.69 -10.04 -15.79
N ALA A 324 -14.94 -9.47 -14.61
CA ALA A 324 -16.26 -8.95 -14.26
C ALA A 324 -16.70 -7.84 -15.23
N ALA A 325 -15.79 -6.93 -15.59
CA ALA A 325 -16.05 -5.88 -16.58
C ALA A 325 -16.42 -6.46 -17.95
N CYS A 326 -15.69 -7.48 -18.42
CA CYS A 326 -16.00 -8.19 -19.68
C CYS A 326 -17.36 -8.89 -19.65
N LEU A 327 -17.75 -9.43 -18.49
CA LEU A 327 -19.05 -10.05 -18.27
C LEU A 327 -20.18 -9.05 -18.01
N ASN A 328 -19.90 -7.74 -18.08
CA ASN A 328 -20.83 -6.65 -17.73
C ASN A 328 -21.40 -6.77 -16.31
N LEU A 329 -20.63 -7.40 -15.41
CA LEU A 329 -20.97 -7.54 -14.00
C LEU A 329 -20.37 -6.36 -13.22
N ARG A 330 -21.24 -5.47 -12.73
CA ARG A 330 -20.84 -4.26 -12.01
C ARG A 330 -21.08 -4.38 -10.51
N GLY A 331 -20.17 -3.78 -9.74
CA GLY A 331 -20.23 -3.71 -8.28
C GLY A 331 -19.40 -4.79 -7.60
N GLU A 332 -18.89 -4.45 -6.41
CA GLU A 332 -17.94 -5.28 -5.66
C GLU A 332 -18.47 -6.69 -5.36
N SER A 333 -19.77 -6.82 -5.03
CA SER A 333 -20.38 -8.12 -4.75
C SER A 333 -20.36 -9.08 -5.94
N LYS A 334 -20.19 -8.57 -7.17
CA LYS A 334 -20.12 -9.40 -8.38
C LYS A 334 -18.73 -9.98 -8.64
N LEU A 335 -17.68 -9.41 -8.03
CA LEU A 335 -16.33 -9.98 -8.06
C LEU A 335 -16.29 -11.37 -7.41
N TYR A 336 -17.21 -11.63 -6.48
CA TYR A 336 -17.39 -12.90 -5.78
C TYR A 336 -18.34 -13.87 -6.51
N SER A 337 -18.82 -13.52 -7.71
CA SER A 337 -19.72 -14.42 -8.43
C SER A 337 -18.98 -15.70 -8.84
N GLY A 338 -19.66 -16.84 -8.75
CA GLY A 338 -19.07 -18.14 -9.10
C GLY A 338 -18.50 -18.17 -10.52
N ARG A 339 -19.12 -17.43 -11.46
CA ARG A 339 -18.62 -17.30 -12.84
C ARG A 339 -17.29 -16.56 -12.93
N VAL A 340 -17.15 -15.42 -12.24
CA VAL A 340 -15.87 -14.67 -12.23
C VAL A 340 -14.79 -15.55 -11.58
N TRP A 341 -15.09 -16.14 -10.43
CA TRP A 341 -14.16 -17.01 -9.73
C TRP A 341 -13.71 -18.21 -10.56
N GLU A 342 -14.64 -18.91 -11.21
CA GLU A 342 -14.34 -20.06 -12.08
C GLU A 342 -13.37 -19.66 -13.22
N MET A 343 -13.59 -18.51 -13.85
CA MET A 343 -12.75 -18.03 -14.93
C MET A 343 -11.36 -17.59 -14.45
N SER A 344 -11.30 -16.87 -13.33
CA SER A 344 -10.03 -16.53 -12.68
C SER A 344 -9.24 -17.78 -12.34
N MET A 345 -9.89 -18.82 -11.79
CA MET A 345 -9.23 -20.09 -11.46
C MET A 345 -8.80 -20.89 -12.66
N LYS A 346 -9.51 -20.87 -13.80
CA LYS A 346 -9.03 -21.50 -15.03
C LYS A 346 -7.71 -20.89 -15.50
N LEU A 347 -7.62 -19.56 -15.49
CA LEU A 347 -6.40 -18.83 -15.86
C LEU A 347 -5.29 -19.09 -14.83
N ILE A 348 -5.56 -18.89 -13.54
CA ILE A 348 -4.57 -19.11 -12.47
C ILE A 348 -4.05 -20.55 -12.48
N ASN A 349 -4.90 -21.56 -12.66
CA ASN A 349 -4.44 -22.96 -12.75
C ASN A 349 -3.57 -23.24 -13.99
N ARG A 350 -3.78 -22.52 -15.10
CA ARG A 350 -2.99 -22.68 -16.33
C ARG A 350 -1.63 -21.99 -16.23
N PHE A 351 -1.58 -20.81 -15.62
CA PHE A 351 -0.41 -19.92 -15.61
C PHE A 351 0.31 -19.84 -14.26
N GLY A 352 -0.21 -20.52 -13.23
CA GLY A 352 0.33 -20.58 -11.87
C GLY A 352 -0.33 -19.58 -10.92
N ASP A 353 -0.38 -18.31 -11.30
CA ASP A 353 -0.82 -17.21 -10.44
C ASP A 353 -1.36 -16.00 -11.24
N GLU A 354 -2.07 -15.09 -10.58
CA GLU A 354 -2.70 -13.93 -11.20
C GLU A 354 -1.70 -12.98 -11.86
N TYR A 355 -0.54 -12.70 -11.23
CA TYR A 355 0.46 -11.84 -11.86
C TYR A 355 1.05 -12.48 -13.11
N SER A 356 1.27 -13.79 -13.12
CA SER A 356 1.75 -14.50 -14.31
C SER A 356 0.71 -14.41 -15.45
N VAL A 357 -0.59 -14.48 -15.15
CA VAL A 357 -1.66 -14.20 -16.12
C VAL A 357 -1.54 -12.77 -16.67
N LEU A 358 -1.47 -11.76 -15.79
CA LEU A 358 -1.54 -10.36 -16.18
C LEU A 358 -0.24 -9.79 -16.79
N LEU A 359 0.91 -10.40 -16.51
CA LEU A 359 2.22 -9.85 -16.86
C LEU A 359 3.02 -10.67 -17.86
N LYS A 360 2.72 -11.96 -18.02
CA LYS A 360 3.57 -12.89 -18.78
C LYS A 360 2.82 -13.68 -19.86
N ALA A 361 1.55 -14.05 -19.63
CA ALA A 361 0.77 -14.83 -20.57
C ALA A 361 0.62 -14.12 -21.92
N THR A 362 0.69 -14.87 -23.02
CA THR A 362 0.44 -14.31 -24.36
C THR A 362 -1.04 -14.38 -24.71
N LEU A 363 -1.48 -13.55 -25.65
CA LEU A 363 -2.87 -13.54 -26.11
C LEU A 363 -3.28 -14.93 -26.65
N GLU A 364 -2.39 -15.59 -27.39
CA GLU A 364 -2.60 -16.92 -27.95
C GLU A 364 -2.84 -17.97 -26.86
N GLU A 365 -2.10 -17.91 -25.75
CA GLU A 365 -2.30 -18.83 -24.63
C GLU A 365 -3.60 -18.52 -23.88
N LEU A 366 -3.98 -17.25 -23.76
CA LEU A 366 -5.18 -16.83 -23.04
C LEU A 366 -6.46 -17.28 -23.78
N VAL A 367 -6.51 -17.18 -25.12
CA VAL A 367 -7.69 -17.58 -25.91
C VAL A 367 -7.98 -19.09 -25.86
N GLU A 368 -6.98 -19.91 -25.51
CA GLU A 368 -7.16 -21.36 -25.29
C GLU A 368 -7.97 -21.66 -24.02
N VAL A 369 -8.00 -20.74 -23.05
CA VAL A 369 -8.56 -20.96 -21.71
C VAL A 369 -9.88 -20.23 -21.50
N VAL A 370 -10.01 -19.02 -22.04
CA VAL A 370 -11.15 -18.13 -21.83
C VAL A 370 -11.65 -17.55 -23.15
N PRO A 371 -12.92 -17.07 -23.22
CA PRO A 371 -13.43 -16.41 -24.42
C PRO A 371 -12.56 -15.24 -24.85
N GLU A 372 -12.43 -15.04 -26.16
CA GLU A 372 -11.54 -14.04 -26.78
C GLU A 372 -11.69 -12.63 -26.20
N ARG A 373 -12.92 -12.20 -25.90
CA ARG A 373 -13.19 -10.89 -25.27
C ARG A 373 -12.46 -10.70 -23.93
N ILE A 374 -12.30 -11.77 -23.15
CA ILE A 374 -11.61 -11.73 -21.85
C ILE A 374 -10.10 -11.86 -22.04
N ALA A 375 -9.64 -12.61 -23.04
CA ALA A 375 -8.23 -12.72 -23.35
C ALA A 375 -7.64 -11.40 -23.91
N GLN A 376 -8.43 -10.62 -24.65
CA GLN A 376 -8.03 -9.34 -25.23
C GLN A 376 -8.00 -8.18 -24.22
N ALA A 377 -8.76 -8.28 -23.12
CA ALA A 377 -8.91 -7.24 -22.11
C ALA A 377 -7.84 -7.39 -21.02
#